data_AF-A0A1J4KG08-F1
#
_entry.id   AF-A0A1J4KG08-F1
#
_cell.length_a   1.000
_cell.length_b   1.000
_cell.length_c   1.000
_cell.angle_alpha   90.00
_cell.angle_beta   90.00
_cell.angle_gamma   90.00
#
_symmetry.space_group_name_H-M   'P 1'
#
loop_
_entity.id
_entity.type
_entity.pdbx_description
1 polymer ?
#
loop_
_entity_poly.entity_id
_entity_poly.type
_entity_poly.pdbx_seq_one_letter_code
_entity_poly.pdbx_strand_id
1 'polypeptide(L)'
;MTETEHFPWEDQLVEIKSRVGWSIKAFTPLLQHRWKLFARKRQTALQKLYNLPPNTISAILEHLYANCPIARTNLPAFKNCSIVSDLPFQSTYRQDILNLLHDTETCDFSLLANDSDEPVRVHRFILYARCGFFRRNISENPNFLEYRDQNMSKNALPMFAEYLYTGELEVTDPVAAIDLVGSGKTYEFRDQDEIDFLAMNAITKQLTEENAAPIRKRAVEKNMTNLVTQIDAAFPHSS
;
A
#
# COMPACT_ATOMS: atom_id res chain seq x y z
N MET A 1 27.22 7.21 20.85
CA MET A 1 26.65 8.31 20.04
C MET A 1 25.83 7.64 18.95
N THR A 2 24.51 7.61 19.10
CA THR A 2 23.60 7.14 18.06
C THR A 2 23.38 8.30 17.11
N GLU A 3 24.00 8.27 15.93
CA GLU A 3 23.57 9.13 14.82
C GLU A 3 22.07 8.91 14.67
N THR A 4 21.32 9.99 14.79
CA THR A 4 19.87 9.97 14.66
C THR A 4 19.62 9.70 13.18
N GLU A 5 19.19 8.48 12.83
CA GLU A 5 18.78 8.13 11.47
C GLU A 5 17.73 9.15 11.02
N HIS A 6 18.14 10.09 10.18
CA HIS A 6 17.25 11.09 9.62
C HIS A 6 16.53 10.43 8.45
N PHE A 7 15.30 9.96 8.70
CA PHE A 7 14.49 9.40 7.64
C PHE A 7 13.97 10.50 6.72
N PRO A 8 13.93 10.28 5.40
CA PRO A 8 13.51 11.32 4.47
C PRO A 8 12.04 11.78 4.60
N TRP A 9 11.21 11.02 5.33
CA TRP A 9 9.80 11.31 5.64
C TRP A 9 9.58 11.82 7.07
N GLU A 10 10.64 12.26 7.77
CA GLU A 10 10.47 12.77 9.13
C GLU A 10 9.55 13.99 9.22
N ASP A 11 9.48 14.79 8.16
CA ASP A 11 8.53 15.89 7.98
C ASP A 11 7.06 15.42 7.90
N GLN A 12 6.85 14.18 7.44
CA GLN A 12 5.54 13.54 7.41
C GLN A 12 5.15 12.93 8.76
N LEU A 13 6.05 12.88 9.75
CA LEU A 13 5.76 12.30 11.07
C LEU A 13 5.18 13.33 12.04
N VAL A 14 4.29 12.87 12.91
CA VAL A 14 3.82 13.59 14.09
C VAL A 14 4.18 12.81 15.34
N GLU A 15 4.71 13.51 16.34
CA GLU A 15 4.93 12.92 17.65
C GLU A 15 3.63 12.93 18.46
N ILE A 16 3.18 11.75 18.87
CA ILE A 16 2.03 11.53 19.75
C ILE A 16 2.58 11.22 21.14
N LYS A 17 2.13 11.98 22.14
CA LYS A 17 2.57 11.85 23.53
C LYS A 17 1.42 11.47 24.44
N SER A 18 1.74 10.83 25.55
CA SER A 18 0.86 10.63 26.70
C SER A 18 1.31 11.47 27.90
N ARG A 19 0.44 11.64 28.89
CA ARG A 19 0.77 12.29 30.18
C ARG A 19 1.89 11.62 30.96
N VAL A 20 2.14 10.33 30.75
CA VAL A 20 3.12 9.53 31.50
C VAL A 20 4.49 9.49 30.82
N GLY A 21 4.75 10.38 29.87
CA GLY A 21 6.04 10.47 29.16
C GLY A 21 6.24 9.44 28.05
N TRP A 22 5.28 8.52 27.83
CA TRP A 22 5.29 7.66 26.64
C TRP A 22 5.01 8.47 25.38
N SER A 23 5.74 8.19 24.31
CA SER A 23 5.62 8.84 23.01
C SER A 23 5.83 7.87 21.85
N ILE A 24 5.19 8.14 20.72
CA ILE A 24 5.37 7.42 19.46
C ILE A 24 5.28 8.39 18.28
N LYS A 25 6.00 8.12 17.19
CA LYS A 25 5.83 8.85 15.93
C LYS A 25 4.79 8.14 15.05
N ALA A 26 3.92 8.89 14.38
CA ALA A 26 2.92 8.38 13.45
C ALA A 26 2.91 9.21 12.16
N PHE A 27 2.46 8.62 11.05
CA PHE A 27 2.41 9.25 9.74
C PHE A 27 1.20 10.17 9.61
N THR A 28 1.48 11.46 9.44
CA THR A 28 0.48 12.52 9.28
C THR A 28 -0.49 12.24 8.13
N PRO A 29 -0.05 11.84 6.92
CA PRO A 29 -0.97 11.55 5.82
C PRO A 29 -1.99 10.46 6.17
N LEU A 30 -1.53 9.35 6.75
CA LEU A 30 -2.43 8.27 7.17
C LEU A 30 -3.42 8.76 8.23
N LEU A 31 -2.99 9.51 9.24
CA LEU A 31 -3.89 10.06 10.24
C LEU A 31 -4.91 11.05 9.65
N GLN A 32 -4.55 11.85 8.64
CA GLN A 32 -5.49 12.77 7.99
C GLN A 32 -6.62 12.02 7.29
N HIS A 33 -6.30 10.97 6.53
CA HIS A 33 -7.32 10.17 5.84
C HIS A 33 -8.17 9.33 6.81
N ARG A 34 -7.56 8.79 7.86
CA ARG A 34 -8.20 7.85 8.79
C ARG A 34 -8.91 8.49 9.97
N TRP A 35 -8.62 9.75 10.26
CA TRP A 35 -9.12 10.41 11.46
C TRP A 35 -9.59 11.84 11.17
N LYS A 36 -10.89 11.96 10.88
CA LYS A 36 -11.54 13.25 10.50
C LYS A 36 -11.28 14.38 11.48
N LEU A 37 -11.21 14.10 12.79
CA LEU A 37 -10.89 15.12 13.79
C LEU A 37 -9.44 15.60 13.66
N PHE A 38 -8.50 14.71 13.38
CA PHE A 38 -7.10 15.06 13.16
C PHE A 38 -6.94 15.91 11.89
N ALA A 39 -7.59 15.52 10.79
CA ALA A 39 -7.58 16.29 9.54
C ALA A 39 -8.07 17.73 9.73
N ARG A 40 -9.14 17.92 10.52
CA ARG A 40 -9.78 19.24 10.70
C ARG A 40 -9.20 20.06 11.84
N LYS A 41 -8.81 19.41 12.94
CA LYS A 41 -8.42 20.02 14.21
C LYS A 41 -7.28 19.24 14.87
N ARG A 42 -6.13 19.18 14.19
CA ARG A 42 -4.93 18.43 14.61
C ARG A 42 -4.60 18.57 16.09
N GLN A 43 -4.53 19.80 16.61
CA GLN A 43 -4.16 20.01 18.02
C GLN A 43 -5.23 19.48 19.01
N THR A 44 -6.51 19.62 18.69
CA THR A 44 -7.59 19.05 19.51
C THR A 44 -7.52 17.52 19.51
N ALA A 45 -7.20 16.92 18.36
CA ALA A 45 -7.03 15.48 18.21
C ALA A 45 -5.87 14.97 19.09
N LEU A 46 -4.69 15.59 18.98
CA LEU A 46 -3.51 15.26 19.77
C LEU A 46 -3.74 15.45 21.28
N GLN A 47 -4.41 16.53 21.68
CA GLN A 47 -4.74 16.78 23.09
C GLN A 47 -5.66 15.70 23.67
N LYS A 48 -6.57 15.15 22.87
CA LYS A 48 -7.42 14.03 23.29
C LYS A 48 -6.60 12.76 23.52
N LEU A 49 -5.64 12.44 22.65
CA LEU A 49 -4.73 11.30 22.85
C LEU A 49 -3.84 11.50 24.07
N TYR A 50 -3.32 12.72 24.30
CA TYR A 50 -2.47 13.01 25.46
C TYR A 50 -3.11 12.64 26.80
N ASN A 51 -4.44 12.75 26.87
CA ASN A 51 -5.22 12.44 28.07
C ASN A 51 -5.53 10.94 28.25
N LEU A 52 -5.10 10.08 27.34
CA LEU A 52 -5.36 8.64 27.38
C LEU A 52 -4.14 7.85 27.89
N PRO A 53 -4.37 6.67 28.50
CA PRO A 53 -3.31 5.70 28.78
C PRO A 53 -2.60 5.22 27.50
N PRO A 54 -1.28 4.90 27.56
CA PRO A 54 -0.52 4.45 26.39
C PRO A 54 -1.13 3.27 25.63
N ASN A 55 -1.63 2.25 26.34
CA ASN A 55 -2.27 1.07 25.73
C ASN A 55 -3.53 1.44 24.94
N THR A 56 -4.30 2.42 25.39
CA THR A 56 -5.47 2.91 24.64
C THR A 56 -5.04 3.72 23.41
N ILE A 57 -3.96 4.51 23.51
CA ILE A 57 -3.41 5.22 22.35
C ILE A 57 -2.92 4.21 21.30
N SER A 58 -2.16 3.18 21.70
CA SER A 58 -1.73 2.11 20.80
C SER A 58 -2.91 1.44 20.11
N ALA A 59 -3.95 1.07 20.84
CA ALA A 59 -5.14 0.46 20.24
C ALA A 59 -5.83 1.38 19.21
N ILE A 60 -5.89 2.70 19.46
CA ILE A 60 -6.40 3.68 18.50
C ILE A 60 -5.52 3.70 17.24
N LEU A 61 -4.19 3.75 17.41
CA LEU A 61 -3.27 3.76 16.28
C LEU A 61 -3.33 2.46 15.47
N GLU A 62 -3.36 1.31 16.12
CA GLU A 62 -3.54 0.01 15.47
C GLU A 62 -4.85 -0.05 14.67
N HIS A 63 -5.93 0.51 15.20
CA HIS A 63 -7.18 0.60 14.44
C HIS A 63 -7.07 1.51 13.22
N LEU A 64 -6.45 2.68 13.35
CA LEU A 64 -6.26 3.61 12.24
C LEU A 64 -5.35 3.01 11.15
N TYR A 65 -4.31 2.27 11.52
CA TYR A 65 -3.33 1.71 10.61
C TYR A 65 -3.72 0.37 9.99
N ALA A 66 -4.49 -0.47 10.69
CA ALA A 66 -4.71 -1.85 10.30
C ALA A 66 -6.16 -2.33 10.46
N ASN A 67 -7.10 -1.41 10.71
CA ASN A 67 -8.50 -1.74 11.00
C ASN A 67 -8.69 -2.71 12.18
N CYS A 68 -7.75 -2.76 13.13
CA CYS A 68 -7.81 -3.70 14.25
C CYS A 68 -9.14 -3.58 15.01
N PRO A 69 -9.77 -4.71 15.43
CA PRO A 69 -11.03 -4.69 16.16
C PRO A 69 -10.95 -3.87 17.45
N ILE A 70 -12.03 -3.15 17.75
CA ILE A 70 -12.11 -2.29 18.94
C ILE A 70 -12.61 -3.11 20.13
N ALA A 71 -11.76 -3.27 21.14
CA ALA A 71 -12.19 -3.85 22.41
C ALA A 71 -13.27 -2.98 23.08
N ARG A 72 -14.30 -3.61 23.66
CA ARG A 72 -15.43 -2.91 24.30
C ARG A 72 -15.00 -1.92 25.38
N THR A 73 -13.93 -2.23 26.11
CA THR A 73 -13.33 -1.38 27.15
C THR A 73 -12.71 -0.09 26.59
N ASN A 74 -12.27 -0.09 25.32
CA ASN A 74 -11.68 1.08 24.66
C ASN A 74 -12.72 1.95 23.93
N LEU A 75 -13.94 1.44 23.72
CA LEU A 75 -14.98 2.14 22.94
C LEU A 75 -15.26 3.59 23.41
N PRO A 76 -15.33 3.90 24.73
CA PRO A 76 -15.52 5.29 25.18
C PRO A 76 -14.39 6.22 24.73
N ALA A 77 -13.15 5.75 24.72
CA ALA A 77 -11.99 6.54 24.29
C ALA A 77 -12.00 6.77 22.78
N PHE A 78 -12.37 5.75 21.99
CA PHE A 78 -12.53 5.87 20.54
C PHE A 78 -13.61 6.88 20.15
N LYS A 79 -14.77 6.85 20.84
CA LYS A 79 -15.83 7.85 20.66
C LYS A 79 -15.38 9.25 21.06
N ASN A 80 -14.73 9.38 22.22
CA ASN A 80 -14.18 10.67 22.67
C ASN A 80 -13.17 11.24 21.68
N CYS A 81 -12.35 10.40 21.05
CA CYS A 81 -11.41 10.81 20.01
C CYS A 81 -12.06 11.02 18.64
N SER A 82 -13.36 10.75 18.48
CA SER A 82 -14.04 10.80 17.17
C SER A 82 -13.38 9.90 16.11
N ILE A 83 -12.90 8.73 16.54
CA ILE A 83 -12.40 7.67 15.66
C ILE A 83 -13.59 6.90 15.08
N VAL A 84 -14.59 6.64 15.92
CA VAL A 84 -15.86 6.03 15.53
C VAL A 84 -17.01 6.90 16.02
N SER A 85 -18.08 6.99 15.24
CA SER A 85 -19.30 7.71 15.61
C SER A 85 -20.30 6.78 16.30
N ASP A 86 -20.76 5.72 15.63
CA ASP A 86 -21.86 4.86 16.08
C ASP A 86 -21.62 3.36 15.82
N LEU A 87 -22.40 2.51 16.48
CA LEU A 87 -22.38 1.05 16.28
C LEU A 87 -23.72 0.58 15.66
N PRO A 88 -23.70 -0.35 14.68
CA PRO A 88 -22.53 -0.90 14.01
C PRO A 88 -21.88 0.14 13.09
N PHE A 89 -20.54 0.27 13.13
CA PHE A 89 -19.84 1.11 12.15
C PHE A 89 -19.55 0.28 10.90
N GLN A 90 -19.74 0.89 9.73
CA GLN A 90 -19.21 0.35 8.48
C GLN A 90 -17.76 0.78 8.34
N SER A 91 -16.86 -0.18 8.06
CA SER A 91 -15.45 0.15 7.83
C SER A 91 -15.30 0.93 6.54
N THR A 92 -14.71 2.12 6.63
CA THR A 92 -14.23 2.89 5.47
C THR A 92 -12.79 2.54 5.11
N TYR A 93 -12.23 1.47 5.70
CA TYR A 93 -10.78 1.28 5.74
C TYR A 93 -10.14 1.27 4.34
N ARG A 94 -10.66 0.42 3.44
CA ARG A 94 -10.13 0.30 2.08
C ARG A 94 -10.22 1.63 1.33
N GLN A 95 -11.38 2.29 1.39
CA GLN A 95 -11.58 3.57 0.71
C GLN A 95 -10.64 4.65 1.22
N ASP A 96 -10.43 4.74 2.53
CA ASP A 96 -9.53 5.74 3.10
C ASP A 96 -8.05 5.48 2.71
N ILE A 97 -7.65 4.22 2.56
CA ILE A 97 -6.32 3.84 2.10
C ILE A 97 -6.14 4.13 0.61
N LEU A 98 -7.16 3.91 -0.22
CA LEU A 98 -7.15 4.33 -1.62
C LEU A 98 -7.12 5.86 -1.76
N ASN A 99 -7.88 6.58 -0.93
CA ASN A 99 -7.82 8.04 -0.90
C ASN A 99 -6.41 8.54 -0.55
N LEU A 100 -5.70 7.85 0.35
CA LEU A 100 -4.29 8.13 0.64
C LEU A 100 -3.39 7.86 -0.59
N LEU A 101 -3.59 6.76 -1.32
CA LEU A 101 -2.85 6.50 -2.56
C LEU A 101 -3.06 7.61 -3.61
N HIS A 102 -4.28 8.13 -3.71
CA HIS A 102 -4.63 9.18 -4.66
C HIS A 102 -4.31 10.60 -4.17
N ASP A 103 -3.86 10.76 -2.92
CA ASP A 103 -3.43 12.04 -2.37
C ASP A 103 -1.99 12.38 -2.80
N THR A 104 -1.88 12.85 -4.04
CA THR A 104 -0.58 13.15 -4.64
C THR A 104 0.17 14.30 -3.95
N GLU A 105 -0.51 15.14 -3.17
CA GLU A 105 0.10 16.27 -2.44
C GLU A 105 0.99 15.79 -1.29
N THR A 106 0.68 14.62 -0.71
CA THR A 106 1.47 14.03 0.37
C THR A 106 2.49 12.99 -0.12
N CYS A 107 2.46 12.62 -1.40
CA CYS A 107 3.41 11.68 -2.00
C CYS A 107 4.81 12.29 -2.18
N ASP A 108 5.82 11.55 -1.74
CA ASP A 108 7.24 11.95 -1.72
C ASP A 108 8.14 11.04 -2.58
N PHE A 109 7.55 10.18 -3.42
CA PHE A 109 8.25 9.30 -4.37
C PHE A 109 7.52 9.20 -5.71
N SER A 110 8.27 8.91 -6.78
CA SER A 110 7.73 8.62 -8.12
C SER A 110 8.14 7.23 -8.61
N LEU A 111 7.15 6.39 -8.93
CA LEU A 111 7.39 5.18 -9.71
C LEU A 111 7.15 5.49 -11.19
N LEU A 112 8.08 5.09 -12.05
CA LEU A 112 7.94 5.21 -13.50
C LEU A 112 7.90 3.83 -14.14
N ALA A 113 7.02 3.65 -15.12
CA ALA A 113 6.97 2.44 -15.91
C ALA A 113 8.09 2.40 -16.94
N ASN A 114 8.34 1.24 -17.54
CA ASN A 114 9.33 1.08 -18.59
C ASN A 114 8.94 1.85 -19.87
N ASP A 115 7.64 1.89 -20.17
CA ASP A 115 7.06 2.37 -21.43
C ASP A 115 6.34 3.72 -21.29
N SER A 116 6.53 4.43 -20.17
CA SER A 116 5.87 5.72 -19.91
C SER A 116 6.73 6.63 -19.02
N ASP A 117 6.68 7.93 -19.28
CA ASP A 117 7.26 8.97 -18.41
C ASP A 117 6.24 9.54 -17.41
N GLU A 118 4.98 9.15 -17.51
CA GLU A 118 3.95 9.51 -16.55
C GLU A 118 4.16 8.77 -15.22
N PRO A 119 4.42 9.48 -14.10
CA PRO A 119 4.76 8.83 -12.84
C PRO A 119 3.51 8.42 -12.05
N VAL A 120 3.58 7.28 -11.37
CA VAL A 120 2.69 6.94 -10.26
C VAL A 120 3.29 7.47 -8.97
N ARG A 121 2.67 8.51 -8.41
CA ARG A 121 3.13 9.16 -7.17
C ARG A 121 2.75 8.31 -5.96
N VAL A 122 3.73 7.99 -5.10
CA VAL A 122 3.53 7.15 -3.91
C VAL A 122 4.29 7.69 -2.70
N HIS A 123 4.02 7.11 -1.53
CA HIS A 123 4.68 7.43 -0.28
C HIS A 123 5.85 6.47 -0.03
N ARG A 124 7.05 7.00 0.23
CA ARG A 124 8.25 6.21 0.56
C ARG A 124 8.04 5.32 1.77
N PHE A 125 7.28 5.77 2.77
CA PHE A 125 7.04 4.96 3.96
C PHE A 125 6.23 3.68 3.66
N ILE A 126 5.33 3.71 2.67
CA ILE A 126 4.60 2.51 2.22
C ILE A 126 5.57 1.55 1.54
N LEU A 127 6.39 2.06 0.61
CA LEU A 127 7.42 1.27 -0.07
C LEU A 127 8.41 0.64 0.93
N TYR A 128 8.91 1.43 1.89
CA TYR A 128 9.83 0.99 2.93
C TYR A 128 9.26 -0.11 3.83
N ALA A 129 7.96 0.01 4.16
CA ALA A 129 7.26 -0.97 4.99
C ALA A 129 7.02 -2.29 4.24
N ARG A 130 6.65 -2.22 2.95
CA ARG A 130 6.17 -3.38 2.18
C ARG A 130 7.25 -4.07 1.34
N CYS A 131 8.33 -3.38 1.00
CA CYS A 131 9.30 -3.85 0.00
C CYS A 131 10.75 -3.78 0.53
N GLY A 132 11.42 -4.93 0.63
CA GLY A 132 12.83 -4.99 1.05
C GLY A 132 13.78 -4.24 0.10
N PHE A 133 13.50 -4.28 -1.21
CA PHE A 133 14.26 -3.52 -2.21
C PHE A 133 14.23 -2.01 -1.92
N PHE A 134 13.04 -1.42 -1.78
CA PHE A 134 12.90 0.00 -1.50
C PHE A 134 13.45 0.36 -0.13
N ARG A 135 13.25 -0.50 0.88
CA ARG A 135 13.83 -0.32 2.21
C ARG A 135 15.33 -0.09 2.15
N ARG A 136 16.08 -0.97 1.48
CA ARG A 136 17.54 -0.83 1.34
C ARG A 136 17.93 0.44 0.58
N ASN A 137 17.36 0.65 -0.61
CA ASN A 137 17.75 1.79 -1.45
C ASN A 137 17.47 3.14 -0.78
N ILE A 138 16.36 3.26 -0.07
CA ILE A 138 16.01 4.45 0.71
C ILE A 138 16.98 4.66 1.88
N SER A 139 17.31 3.59 2.62
CA SER A 139 18.26 3.66 3.74
C SER A 139 19.68 4.03 3.28
N GLU A 140 20.11 3.54 2.11
CA GLU A 140 21.44 3.79 1.55
C GLU A 140 21.52 5.17 0.86
N ASN A 141 20.41 5.67 0.31
CA ASN A 141 20.36 6.94 -0.39
C ASN A 141 19.11 7.75 -0.01
N PRO A 142 19.23 8.75 0.88
CA PRO A 142 18.14 9.64 1.25
C PRO A 142 17.53 10.42 0.06
N ASN A 143 18.29 10.60 -1.03
CA ASN A 143 17.85 11.25 -2.27
C ASN A 143 17.26 10.27 -3.28
N PHE A 144 16.95 9.04 -2.87
CA PHE A 144 16.18 8.10 -3.67
C PHE A 144 14.72 8.56 -3.71
N LEU A 145 14.38 9.36 -4.73
CA LEU A 145 13.08 10.02 -4.90
C LEU A 145 12.26 9.46 -6.06
N GLU A 146 12.89 8.67 -6.93
CA GLU A 146 12.24 8.05 -8.07
C GLU A 146 12.86 6.71 -8.42
N TYR A 147 12.06 5.84 -9.04
CA TYR A 147 12.50 4.56 -9.57
C TYR A 147 11.74 4.21 -10.84
N ARG A 148 12.47 3.92 -11.91
CA ARG A 148 11.92 3.40 -13.16
C ARG A 148 12.00 1.89 -13.17
N ASP A 149 10.86 1.21 -13.12
CA ASP A 149 10.83 -0.25 -13.23
C ASP A 149 10.89 -0.67 -14.70
N GLN A 150 11.91 -1.47 -15.03
CA GLN A 150 12.09 -2.06 -16.35
C GLN A 150 11.11 -3.20 -16.64
N ASN A 151 10.47 -3.75 -15.61
CA ASN A 151 9.59 -4.91 -15.71
C ASN A 151 8.09 -4.56 -15.74
N MET A 152 7.71 -3.36 -15.31
CA MET A 152 6.32 -2.89 -15.26
C MET A 152 5.98 -2.03 -16.49
N SER A 153 4.85 -2.33 -17.12
CA SER A 153 4.19 -1.43 -18.05
C SER A 153 3.39 -0.34 -17.33
N LYS A 154 3.02 0.69 -18.08
CA LYS A 154 2.17 1.81 -17.63
C LYS A 154 0.86 1.32 -16.99
N ASN A 155 0.29 0.24 -17.50
CA ASN A 155 -0.98 -0.31 -16.98
C ASN A 155 -0.77 -1.19 -15.75
N ALA A 156 0.39 -1.85 -15.63
CA ALA A 156 0.71 -2.69 -14.47
C ALA A 156 1.03 -1.87 -13.23
N LEU A 157 1.70 -0.72 -13.40
CA LEU A 157 2.23 0.06 -12.30
C LEU A 157 1.15 0.62 -11.34
N PRO A 158 -0.02 1.10 -11.79
CA PRO A 158 -1.13 1.45 -10.91
C PRO A 158 -1.67 0.26 -10.11
N MET A 159 -1.83 -0.91 -10.74
CA MET A 159 -2.28 -2.13 -10.05
C MET A 159 -1.28 -2.55 -8.96
N PHE A 160 0.02 -2.43 -9.27
CA PHE A 160 1.09 -2.66 -8.30
C PHE A 160 1.02 -1.69 -7.13
N ALA A 161 0.89 -0.39 -7.41
CA ALA A 161 0.79 0.63 -6.37
C ALA A 161 -0.44 0.41 -5.48
N GLU A 162 -1.60 0.07 -6.06
CA GLU A 162 -2.78 -0.28 -5.29
C GLU A 162 -2.53 -1.46 -4.34
N TYR A 163 -1.96 -2.56 -4.86
CA TYR A 163 -1.60 -3.73 -4.05
C TYR A 163 -0.68 -3.38 -2.88
N LEU A 164 0.29 -2.48 -3.07
CA LEU A 164 1.18 -2.06 -1.99
C LEU A 164 0.44 -1.37 -0.84
N TYR A 165 -0.62 -0.63 -1.14
CA TYR A 165 -1.40 0.12 -0.14
C TYR A 165 -2.45 -0.75 0.51
N THR A 166 -3.17 -1.56 -0.27
CA THR A 166 -4.35 -2.30 0.19
C THR A 166 -4.03 -3.73 0.62
N GLY A 167 -2.98 -4.33 0.05
CA GLY A 167 -2.74 -5.78 0.11
C GLY A 167 -3.69 -6.60 -0.76
N GLU A 168 -4.56 -5.95 -1.53
CA GLU A 168 -5.49 -6.57 -2.46
C GLU A 168 -5.06 -6.26 -3.90
N LEU A 169 -5.28 -7.19 -4.82
CA LEU A 169 -4.98 -6.97 -6.23
C LEU A 169 -6.28 -6.96 -7.05
N GLU A 170 -6.65 -5.79 -7.53
CA GLU A 170 -7.72 -5.60 -8.50
C GLU A 170 -7.11 -5.55 -9.91
N VAL A 171 -7.34 -6.60 -10.70
CA VAL A 171 -6.81 -6.68 -12.07
C VAL A 171 -7.77 -6.00 -13.03
N THR A 172 -7.37 -4.83 -13.53
CA THR A 172 -8.09 -4.04 -14.54
C THR A 172 -7.66 -4.35 -15.96
N ASP A 173 -6.44 -4.89 -16.14
CA ASP A 173 -5.88 -5.30 -17.43
C ASP A 173 -5.14 -6.64 -17.26
N PRO A 174 -5.74 -7.78 -17.67
CA PRO A 174 -5.14 -9.11 -17.56
C PRO A 174 -3.81 -9.27 -18.31
N VAL A 175 -3.61 -8.52 -19.41
CA VAL A 175 -2.35 -8.58 -20.17
C VAL A 175 -1.26 -7.90 -19.38
N ALA A 176 -1.53 -6.71 -18.85
CA ALA A 176 -0.58 -5.97 -18.02
C ALA A 176 -0.32 -6.66 -16.67
N ALA A 177 -1.30 -7.38 -16.11
CA ALA A 177 -1.14 -8.11 -14.85
C ALA A 177 -0.05 -9.19 -14.90
N ILE A 178 0.32 -9.67 -16.10
CA ILE A 178 1.47 -10.57 -16.29
C ILE A 178 2.78 -9.91 -15.81
N ASP A 179 2.91 -8.58 -15.92
CA ASP A 179 4.09 -7.85 -15.47
C ASP A 179 4.25 -7.85 -13.95
N LEU A 180 3.18 -8.14 -13.21
CA LEU A 180 3.21 -8.25 -11.76
C LEU A 180 3.83 -9.57 -11.29
N VAL A 181 3.85 -10.60 -12.15
CA VAL A 181 4.39 -11.91 -11.78
C VAL A 181 5.91 -11.85 -11.62
N GLY A 182 6.42 -12.36 -10.51
CA GLY A 182 7.80 -12.24 -10.06
C GLY A 182 8.09 -10.97 -9.26
N SER A 183 7.12 -10.06 -9.12
CA SER A 183 7.31 -8.80 -8.37
C SER A 183 7.61 -9.06 -6.90
N GLY A 184 7.01 -10.08 -6.29
CA GLY A 184 7.26 -10.39 -4.88
C GLY A 184 8.72 -10.71 -4.59
N LYS A 185 9.38 -11.42 -5.51
CA LYS A 185 10.83 -11.68 -5.43
C LYS A 185 11.66 -10.44 -5.78
N THR A 186 11.32 -9.75 -6.87
CA THR A 186 12.05 -8.55 -7.34
C THR A 186 12.09 -7.44 -6.29
N TYR A 187 10.97 -7.21 -5.63
CA TYR A 187 10.81 -6.15 -4.63
C TYR A 187 10.99 -6.63 -3.19
N GLU A 188 11.29 -7.92 -3.02
CA GLU A 188 11.55 -8.57 -1.74
C GLU A 188 10.42 -8.35 -0.73
N PHE A 189 9.22 -8.75 -1.14
CA PHE A 189 8.07 -8.78 -0.24
C PHE A 189 8.27 -9.83 0.85
N ARG A 190 7.53 -9.65 1.95
CA ARG A 190 7.56 -10.60 3.07
C ARG A 190 7.08 -11.99 2.65
N ASP A 191 5.99 -12.03 1.90
CA ASP A 191 5.53 -13.21 1.19
C ASP A 191 5.77 -12.96 -0.30
N GLN A 192 6.74 -13.68 -0.87
CA GLN A 192 7.18 -13.46 -2.25
C GLN A 192 6.19 -14.06 -3.26
N ASP A 193 5.35 -15.01 -2.83
CA ASP A 193 4.45 -15.74 -3.71
C ASP A 193 3.03 -15.14 -3.72
N GLU A 194 2.70 -14.28 -2.75
CA GLU A 194 1.35 -13.69 -2.60
C GLU A 194 0.89 -12.95 -3.86
N ILE A 195 1.66 -11.97 -4.34
CA ILE A 195 1.27 -11.17 -5.51
C ILE A 195 1.21 -12.02 -6.79
N ASP A 196 2.11 -13.00 -6.93
CA ASP A 196 2.13 -13.91 -8.06
C ASP A 196 0.87 -14.79 -8.07
N PHE A 197 0.49 -15.33 -6.91
CA PHE A 197 -0.75 -16.09 -6.75
C PHE A 197 -1.98 -15.23 -7.09
N LEU A 198 -2.05 -14.00 -6.57
CA LEU A 198 -3.17 -13.09 -6.82
C LEU A 198 -3.28 -12.73 -8.31
N ALA A 199 -2.16 -12.37 -8.96
CA ALA A 199 -2.12 -12.02 -10.37
C ALA A 199 -2.51 -13.21 -11.25
N MET A 200 -1.92 -14.38 -11.01
CA MET A 200 -2.23 -15.60 -11.76
C MET A 200 -3.69 -16.02 -11.62
N ASN A 201 -4.22 -16.02 -10.39
CA ASN A 201 -5.63 -16.35 -10.14
C ASN A 201 -6.57 -15.38 -10.87
N ALA A 202 -6.25 -14.09 -10.89
CA ALA A 202 -7.06 -13.09 -11.58
C ALA A 202 -6.97 -13.23 -13.10
N ILE A 203 -5.77 -13.44 -13.65
CA ILE A 203 -5.55 -13.69 -15.08
C ILE A 203 -6.35 -14.90 -15.54
N THR A 204 -6.24 -16.04 -14.83
CA THR A 204 -6.98 -17.27 -15.18
C THR A 204 -8.49 -17.07 -15.14
N LYS A 205 -9.01 -16.31 -14.17
CA LYS A 205 -10.45 -16.01 -14.05
C LYS A 205 -10.98 -15.08 -15.14
N GLN A 206 -10.14 -14.18 -15.66
CA GLN A 206 -10.50 -13.21 -16.69
C GLN A 206 -10.09 -13.65 -18.09
N LEU A 207 -9.58 -14.88 -18.25
CA LEU A 207 -9.14 -15.41 -19.54
C LEU A 207 -10.35 -15.68 -20.44
N THR A 208 -10.30 -15.12 -21.65
CA THR A 208 -11.36 -15.20 -22.68
C THR A 208 -10.71 -15.42 -24.05
N GLU A 209 -11.50 -15.82 -25.06
CA GLU A 209 -11.00 -15.94 -26.44
C GLU A 209 -10.39 -14.62 -26.96
N GLU A 210 -10.98 -13.49 -26.58
CA GLU A 210 -10.56 -12.16 -27.05
C GLU A 210 -9.19 -11.75 -26.50
N ASN A 211 -8.88 -12.10 -25.25
CA ASN A 211 -7.63 -11.72 -24.59
C ASN A 211 -6.59 -12.86 -24.52
N ALA A 212 -6.93 -14.09 -24.92
CA ALA A 212 -6.02 -15.23 -24.88
C ALA A 212 -4.74 -15.00 -25.69
N ALA A 213 -4.84 -14.53 -26.93
CA ALA A 213 -3.68 -14.26 -27.79
C ALA A 213 -2.70 -13.21 -27.20
N PRO A 214 -3.15 -12.01 -26.77
CA PRO A 214 -2.22 -11.04 -26.17
C PRO A 214 -1.66 -11.49 -24.81
N ILE A 215 -2.44 -12.17 -23.96
CA ILE A 215 -1.96 -12.75 -22.69
C ILE A 215 -0.86 -13.79 -22.99
N ARG A 216 -1.09 -14.69 -23.95
CA ARG A 216 -0.12 -15.70 -24.36
C ARG A 216 1.18 -15.07 -24.85
N LYS A 217 1.10 -14.07 -25.74
CA LYS A 217 2.27 -13.36 -26.25
C LYS A 217 3.12 -12.79 -25.11
N ARG A 218 2.47 -12.09 -24.16
CA ARG A 218 3.17 -11.50 -23.02
C ARG A 218 3.73 -12.55 -22.06
N ALA A 219 3.03 -13.66 -21.86
CA ALA A 219 3.51 -14.79 -21.07
C ALA A 219 4.76 -15.44 -21.68
N VAL A 220 4.86 -15.53 -23.01
CA VAL A 220 6.08 -15.99 -23.71
C VAL A 220 7.24 -15.03 -23.47
N GLU A 221 7.01 -13.72 -23.61
CA GLU A 221 8.04 -12.69 -23.35
C GLU A 221 8.58 -12.76 -21.91
N LYS A 222 7.73 -13.15 -20.95
CA LYS A 222 8.07 -13.32 -19.54
C LYS A 222 8.49 -14.75 -19.17
N ASN A 223 8.65 -15.66 -20.14
CA ASN A 223 9.04 -17.06 -19.95
C ASN A 223 8.10 -17.86 -19.01
N MET A 224 6.80 -17.60 -19.05
CA MET A 224 5.79 -18.25 -18.21
C MET A 224 5.19 -19.51 -18.87
N THR A 225 6.01 -20.55 -19.04
CA THR A 225 5.65 -21.78 -19.79
C THR A 225 4.37 -22.46 -19.31
N ASN A 226 4.10 -22.43 -17.99
CA ASN A 226 2.89 -23.03 -17.42
C ASN A 226 1.61 -22.31 -17.87
N LEU A 227 1.64 -20.97 -17.93
CA LEU A 227 0.51 -20.17 -18.39
C LEU A 227 0.28 -20.35 -19.89
N VAL A 228 1.36 -20.38 -20.68
CA VAL A 228 1.28 -20.64 -22.13
C VAL A 228 0.63 -21.99 -22.39
N THR A 229 1.06 -23.06 -21.70
CA THR A 229 0.46 -24.40 -21.83
C THR A 229 -1.03 -24.40 -21.47
N GLN A 230 -1.44 -23.67 -20.43
CA GLN A 230 -2.84 -23.57 -20.03
C GLN A 230 -3.69 -22.85 -21.08
N ILE A 231 -3.18 -21.77 -21.67
CA ILE A 231 -3.88 -21.03 -22.73
C ILE A 231 -4.00 -21.89 -23.99
N ASP A 232 -2.92 -22.57 -24.40
CA ASP A 232 -2.93 -23.43 -25.60
C ASP A 232 -3.92 -24.60 -25.46
N ALA A 233 -4.09 -25.13 -24.25
CA ALA A 233 -5.06 -26.18 -23.97
C ALA A 233 -6.52 -25.66 -23.95
N ALA A 234 -6.75 -24.45 -23.45
CA ALA A 234 -8.08 -23.85 -23.35
C ALA A 234 -8.55 -23.22 -24.67
N PHE A 235 -7.63 -22.69 -25.48
CA PHE A 235 -7.92 -21.92 -26.69
C PHE A 235 -6.94 -22.26 -27.83
N PRO A 236 -7.08 -23.44 -28.45
CA PRO A 236 -6.13 -23.97 -29.44
C PRO A 236 -6.03 -23.16 -30.75
N HIS A 237 -6.91 -22.18 -30.97
CA HIS A 237 -6.92 -21.34 -32.18
C HIS A 237 -6.39 -19.91 -31.95
N SER A 238 -5.92 -19.57 -30.74
CA SER A 238 -5.41 -18.23 -30.38
C SER A 238 -3.92 -18.04 -30.70
N SER A 239 -3.39 -18.84 -31.62
CA SER A 239 -1.97 -18.90 -31.99
C SER A 239 -1.50 -17.67 -32.74
#